data_AF-A0A3D4P9R4-F1
#
_entry.id   AF-A0A3D4P9R4-F1
#
_cell.length_a   1.000
_cell.length_b   1.000
_cell.length_c   1.000
_cell.angle_alpha   90.00
_cell.angle_beta   90.00
_cell.angle_gamma   90.00
#
_symmetry.space_group_name_H-M   'P 1'
#
loop_
_entity.id
_entity.type
_entity.pdbx_description
1 polymer ?
#
loop_
_entity_poly.entity_id
_entity_poly.type
_entity_poly.pdbx_seq_one_letter_code
_entity_poly.pdbx_strand_id
1 'polypeptide(L)'
;MAIEYLIQNSSDWLPKITRTRGKKSERLFWQSGGGYDRNIVTSKSLLSMIDYVHANPVRKDFVEQAFEWKWSSASWYLNSIDGPLSIDPIPKDWLE
;
A
#
# COMPACT_ATOMS: atom_id res chain seq x y z
N MET A 1 2.76 -6.29 23.64
CA MET A 1 2.37 -6.87 22.33
C MET A 1 1.49 -5.90 21.53
N ALA A 2 1.35 -6.06 20.22
CA ALA A 2 0.61 -5.11 19.36
C ALA A 2 -0.86 -4.88 19.78
N ILE A 3 -1.55 -5.92 20.26
CA ILE A 3 -2.94 -5.81 20.75
C ILE A 3 -3.02 -4.98 22.04
N GLU A 4 -2.10 -5.15 22.99
CA GLU A 4 -2.05 -4.33 24.21
C GLU A 4 -1.80 -2.86 23.90
N TYR A 5 -0.94 -2.58 22.92
CA TYR A 5 -0.71 -1.22 22.45
C TYR A 5 -2.01 -0.58 21.94
N LEU A 6 -2.79 -1.30 21.11
CA LEU A 6 -4.08 -0.80 20.64
C LEU A 6 -5.08 -0.60 21.78
N ILE A 7 -5.13 -1.50 22.76
CA ILE A 7 -5.99 -1.31 23.94
C ILE A 7 -5.66 0.00 24.67
N GLN A 8 -4.38 0.33 24.79
CA GLN A 8 -3.92 1.51 25.54
C GLN A 8 -3.98 2.82 24.73
N ASN A 9 -3.75 2.76 23.42
CA ASN A 9 -3.50 3.97 22.61
C ASN A 9 -4.56 4.22 21.53
N SER A 10 -5.31 3.20 21.11
CA SER A 10 -6.23 3.29 19.96
C SER A 10 -7.30 2.20 20.02
N SER A 11 -8.06 2.17 21.12
CA SER A 11 -9.03 1.10 21.38
C SER A 11 -10.18 1.07 20.36
N ASP A 12 -10.41 2.19 19.66
CA ASP A 12 -11.37 2.34 18.56
C ASP A 12 -11.02 1.46 17.34
N TRP A 13 -9.78 0.99 17.23
CA TRP A 13 -9.37 0.03 16.21
C TRP A 13 -9.72 -1.42 16.54
N LEU A 14 -9.98 -1.75 17.81
CA LEU A 14 -10.27 -3.13 18.22
C LEU A 14 -11.46 -3.73 17.45
N PRO A 15 -12.58 -3.02 17.23
CA PRO A 15 -13.67 -3.54 16.40
C PRO A 15 -13.25 -3.78 14.94
N LYS A 16 -12.36 -2.95 14.37
CA LYS A 16 -11.93 -3.05 12.97
C LYS A 16 -11.05 -4.28 12.70
N ILE A 17 -10.31 -4.73 13.70
CA ILE A 17 -9.48 -5.94 13.62
C ILE A 17 -10.16 -7.17 14.21
N THR A 18 -11.33 -7.02 14.83
CA THR A 18 -12.04 -8.15 15.46
C THR A 18 -12.97 -8.82 14.46
N ARG A 19 -12.86 -10.13 14.36
CA ARG A 19 -13.72 -10.97 13.53
C ARG A 19 -14.34 -12.07 14.37
N THR A 20 -15.62 -12.32 14.14
CA THR A 20 -16.33 -13.46 14.75
C THR A 20 -16.54 -14.56 13.72
N ARG A 21 -16.18 -15.79 14.06
CA ARG A 21 -16.46 -17.01 13.27
C ARG A 21 -17.13 -18.04 14.18
N GLY A 22 -18.45 -18.15 14.07
CA GLY A 22 -19.25 -18.98 14.97
C GLY A 22 -19.13 -18.48 16.41
N LYS A 23 -18.65 -19.32 17.33
CA LYS A 23 -18.45 -18.97 18.74
C LYS A 23 -17.07 -18.36 19.06
N LYS A 24 -16.17 -18.27 18.08
CA LYS A 24 -14.81 -17.74 18.28
C LYS A 24 -14.72 -16.30 17.80
N SER A 25 -14.07 -15.46 18.60
CA SER A 25 -13.67 -14.11 18.23
C SER A 25 -12.15 -14.06 18.14
N GLU A 26 -11.62 -13.53 17.04
CA GLU A 26 -10.20 -13.43 16.76
C GLU A 26 -9.85 -11.98 16.38
N ARG A 27 -8.61 -11.57 16.63
CA ARG A 27 -8.10 -10.25 16.24
C ARG A 27 -7.02 -10.42 15.16
N LEU A 28 -7.26 -9.84 13.99
CA LEU A 28 -6.41 -9.96 12.81
C LEU A 28 -6.06 -8.58 12.29
N PHE A 29 -4.77 -8.29 12.15
CA PHE A 29 -4.30 -7.06 11.50
C PHE A 29 -4.52 -7.10 9.98
N TRP A 30 -4.41 -8.30 9.39
CA TRP A 30 -4.64 -8.52 7.98
C TRP A 30 -6.11 -8.79 7.69
N GLN A 31 -6.60 -8.25 6.56
CA GLN A 31 -7.93 -8.59 6.07
C GLN A 31 -8.01 -10.08 5.72
N SER A 32 -9.17 -10.69 5.94
CA SER A 32 -9.39 -12.10 5.61
C SER A 32 -9.46 -12.30 4.10
N GLY A 33 -8.85 -13.38 3.59
CA GLY A 33 -8.82 -13.74 2.18
C GLY A 33 -7.41 -13.93 1.66
N GLY A 34 -7.26 -14.16 0.36
CA GLY A 34 -5.96 -14.28 -0.31
C GLY A 34 -5.31 -12.95 -0.68
N GLY A 35 -5.98 -11.83 -0.41
CA GLY A 35 -5.62 -10.52 -0.95
C GLY A 35 -6.19 -10.29 -2.35
N TYR A 36 -5.66 -9.29 -3.04
CA TYR A 36 -5.97 -9.01 -4.44
C TYR A 36 -4.69 -9.15 -5.26
N ASP A 37 -4.71 -10.08 -6.21
CA ASP A 37 -3.65 -10.29 -7.19
C ASP A 37 -4.18 -10.06 -8.61
N ARG A 38 -3.35 -9.41 -9.44
CA ARG A 38 -3.63 -9.22 -10.86
C ARG A 38 -2.36 -9.39 -11.65
N ASN A 39 -2.37 -10.36 -12.56
CA ASN A 39 -1.26 -10.54 -13.50
C ASN A 39 -1.20 -9.39 -14.49
N ILE A 40 -0.01 -8.82 -14.65
CA ILE A 40 0.30 -7.76 -15.60
C ILE A 40 1.05 -8.41 -16.76
N VAL A 41 0.47 -8.32 -17.96
CA VAL A 41 0.99 -8.98 -19.17
C VAL A 41 1.27 -8.01 -20.31
N THR A 42 1.08 -6.70 -20.09
CA THR A 42 1.36 -5.65 -21.09
C THR A 42 2.00 -4.43 -20.44
N SER A 43 2.91 -3.76 -21.17
CA SER A 43 3.55 -2.48 -20.80
C SER A 43 2.51 -1.44 -20.38
N LYS A 44 1.45 -1.28 -21.18
CA LYS A 44 0.37 -0.33 -20.89
C LYS A 44 -0.30 -0.60 -19.53
N SER A 45 -0.55 -1.87 -19.19
CA SER A 45 -1.16 -2.23 -17.92
C SER A 45 -0.22 -1.98 -16.75
N LEU A 46 1.08 -2.24 -16.94
CA LEU A 46 2.11 -1.97 -15.94
C LEU A 46 2.15 -0.48 -15.60
N LEU A 47 2.34 0.38 -16.61
CA LEU A 47 2.45 1.82 -16.44
C LEU A 47 1.18 2.40 -15.80
N SER A 48 -0.01 1.99 -16.25
CA SER A 48 -1.27 2.43 -15.65
C SER A 48 -1.41 2.04 -14.17
N MET A 49 -0.90 0.87 -13.77
CA MET A 49 -0.92 0.44 -12.38
C MET A 49 0.09 1.20 -11.53
N ILE A 50 1.27 1.51 -12.07
CA ILE A 50 2.27 2.36 -11.40
C ILE A 50 1.68 3.75 -11.15
N ASP A 51 1.09 4.37 -12.16
CA ASP A 51 0.42 5.68 -12.03
C ASP A 51 -0.68 5.64 -10.98
N TYR A 52 -1.51 4.59 -10.98
CA TYR A 52 -2.54 4.40 -9.96
C TYR A 52 -1.96 4.31 -8.55
N VAL A 53 -0.90 3.51 -8.35
CA VAL A 53 -0.25 3.35 -7.05
C VAL A 53 0.40 4.65 -6.58
N HIS A 54 1.07 5.39 -7.46
CA HIS A 54 1.66 6.69 -7.15
C HIS A 54 0.62 7.75 -6.80
N ALA A 55 -0.55 7.72 -7.44
CA ALA A 55 -1.64 8.64 -7.16
C ALA A 55 -2.44 8.30 -5.89
N ASN A 56 -2.34 7.07 -5.36
CA ASN A 56 -3.16 6.63 -4.22
C ASN A 56 -3.03 7.50 -2.96
N PRO A 57 -1.83 7.92 -2.52
CA PRO A 57 -1.69 8.82 -1.38
C PRO A 57 -2.42 10.15 -1.57
N VAL A 58 -2.40 10.71 -2.78
CA VAL A 58 -3.14 11.95 -3.13
C VAL A 58 -4.64 11.70 -3.12
N ARG A 59 -5.11 10.61 -3.75
CA ARG A 59 -6.53 10.22 -3.79
C ARG A 59 -7.12 9.90 -2.41
N LYS A 60 -6.28 9.68 -1.40
CA LYS A 60 -6.64 9.42 0.00
C LYS A 60 -6.41 10.62 0.90
N ASP A 61 -6.07 11.78 0.31
CA ASP A 61 -5.82 13.05 1.01
C ASP A 61 -4.71 12.94 2.06
N PHE A 62 -3.72 12.08 1.84
CA PHE A 62 -2.57 11.95 2.73
C PHE A 62 -1.47 12.97 2.41
N VAL A 63 -1.37 13.39 1.15
CA VAL A 63 -0.41 14.36 0.62
C VAL A 63 -1.05 15.13 -0.54
N GLU A 64 -0.55 16.32 -0.84
CA GLU A 64 -1.04 17.12 -1.97
C GLU A 64 -0.44 16.62 -3.29
N GLN A 65 0.81 16.17 -3.25
CA GLN A 65 1.54 15.69 -4.43
C GLN A 65 2.12 14.30 -4.23
N ALA A 66 2.12 13.49 -5.29
CA ALA A 66 2.51 12.07 -5.20
C ALA A 66 3.94 11.85 -4.68
N PHE A 67 4.90 12.70 -5.05
CA PHE A 67 6.30 12.58 -4.63
C PHE A 67 6.53 12.90 -3.14
N GLU A 68 5.57 13.54 -2.46
CA GLU A 68 5.67 13.85 -1.03
C GLU A 68 5.49 12.60 -0.17
N TRP A 69 4.88 11.54 -0.73
CA TRP A 69 4.69 10.28 -0.02
C TRP A 69 5.99 9.48 0.02
N LYS A 70 6.74 9.62 1.13
CA LYS A 70 8.03 8.96 1.36
C LYS A 70 8.06 7.44 1.24
N TRP A 71 6.90 6.78 1.29
CA TRP A 71 6.78 5.32 1.20
C TRP A 71 6.34 4.86 -0.20
N SER A 72 6.62 5.65 -1.23
CA SER A 72 6.35 5.35 -2.64
C SER A 72 7.59 5.64 -3.48
N SER A 73 7.73 4.95 -4.61
CA SER A 73 8.75 5.23 -5.62
C SER A 73 8.46 6.48 -6.44
N ALA A 74 7.32 7.16 -6.26
CA ALA A 74 6.92 8.34 -7.03
C ALA A 74 8.00 9.44 -7.06
N SER A 75 8.66 9.70 -5.93
CA SER A 75 9.72 10.72 -5.85
C SER A 75 10.97 10.35 -6.65
N TRP A 76 11.29 9.06 -6.74
CA TRP A 76 12.41 8.58 -7.55
C TRP A 76 12.15 8.84 -9.04
N TYR A 77 10.93 8.56 -9.52
CA TYR A 77 10.55 8.80 -10.91
C TYR A 77 10.48 10.29 -11.28
N LEU A 78 9.99 11.14 -10.37
CA LEU A 78 9.76 12.56 -10.65
C LEU A 78 10.97 13.45 -10.38
N ASN A 79 11.71 13.16 -9.31
CA ASN A 79 12.75 14.05 -8.78
C ASN A 79 14.11 13.36 -8.66
N SER A 80 14.24 12.07 -9.03
CA SER A 80 15.45 11.27 -8.82
C SER A 80 15.91 11.25 -7.36
N ILE A 81 14.96 11.34 -6.42
CA ILE A 81 15.22 11.26 -4.99
C ILE A 81 14.90 9.84 -4.53
N ASP A 82 15.90 9.18 -3.96
CA ASP A 82 15.73 7.85 -3.38
C ASP A 82 14.82 7.90 -2.14
N GLY A 83 14.01 6.86 -2.01
CA GLY A 83 13.26 6.57 -0.80
C GLY A 83 14.11 5.82 0.23
N PRO A 84 13.48 5.25 1.27
CA PRO A 84 14.17 4.38 2.22
C PRO A 84 14.73 3.09 1.59
N LEU A 85 14.33 2.78 0.35
CA LEU A 85 14.79 1.64 -0.43
C LEU A 85 15.13 2.11 -1.86
N SER A 86 16.21 1.59 -2.42
CA SER A 86 16.56 1.80 -3.83
C SER A 86 15.50 1.19 -4.74
N ILE A 87 15.24 1.86 -5.86
CA ILE A 87 14.25 1.43 -6.85
C ILE A 87 14.95 0.74 -8.02
N ASP A 88 14.47 -0.45 -8.38
CA ASP A 88 14.84 -1.10 -9.63
C ASP A 88 14.09 -0.44 -10.81
N PRO A 89 14.80 -0.01 -11.86
CA PRO A 89 14.16 0.60 -13.02
C PRO A 89 13.34 -0.42 -13.80
N ILE A 90 12.29 0.05 -14.48
CA ILE A 90 11.50 -0.78 -15.40
C ILE A 90 12.41 -1.28 -16.53
N PRO A 91 12.43 -2.59 -16.83
CA PRO A 91 13.15 -3.14 -17.96
C PRO A 91 12.73 -2.47 -19.28
N LYS A 92 13.68 -2.26 -20.19
CA LYS A 92 13.43 -1.49 -21.43
C LYS A 92 12.35 -2.12 -22.32
N ASP A 93 12.28 -3.44 -22.37
CA ASP A 93 11.27 -4.22 -23.10
C ASP A 93 9.83 -4.00 -22.59
N TRP A 94 9.67 -3.43 -21.40
CA TRP A 94 8.38 -3.05 -20.82
C TRP A 94 8.04 -1.55 -20.97
N LEU A 95 8.93 -0.77 -21.59
CA LEU A 95 8.71 0.65 -21.91
C LEU A 95 8.31 0.87 -23.37
N GLU A 96 8.36 -0.18 -24.19
CA GLU A 96 7.89 -0.21 -25.58
C GLU A 96 6.36 -0.41 -25.68
#